data_AF-B9G8M8-F1
#
_entry.id   AF-B9G8M8-F1
#
_cell.length_a   1.000
_cell.length_b   1.000
_cell.length_c   1.000
_cell.angle_alpha   90.00
_cell.angle_beta   90.00
_cell.angle_gamma   90.00
#
_symmetry.space_group_name_H-M   'P 1'
#
loop_
_entity.id
_entity.type
_entity.pdbx_description
1 polymer ?
#
loop_
_entity_poly.entity_id
_entity_poly.type
_entity_poly.pdbx_seq_one_letter_code
_entity_poly.pdbx_strand_id
1 'polypeptide(L)'
;MVIEVCCCLGLAANVAQLAGLDVITLVKVIKSRVETVRQNKEDCELLAERADMILDLLRRVQASKVIEDPDMWKPTEGLKSTLCRAGAIVKSCQEEWSYAYRFCKGGRIARELRKVLKDLKFYILHLIGMITIINHDQNTRYYYIPETDVVKPQDATASNAGKPVALEETGLKKFTLSELEVATDNFSLEKQIGIGAFSIVYKGQLNEMPEVAVKRASYVNRIPFDQLENEAKIISKLQHTNIVKLLGYCSQEREKILVFEYMPGRILDSFITGERAEELPLDWSKRSQIVKGIADGAVYLHKQCEPRIIHGDLKPGNILLDAALKPKICDFGTSKALRPGQDMDCTGIVVGSR
;
A
#
# COMPACT_ATOMS: atom_id res chain seq x y z
N MET A 1 20.53 35.86 19.46
CA MET A 1 19.25 35.12 19.40
C MET A 1 18.51 35.39 18.08
N VAL A 2 19.22 35.42 16.95
CA VAL A 2 18.66 35.58 15.57
C VAL A 2 19.46 34.71 14.55
N ILE A 3 20.24 33.72 15.01
CA ILE A 3 21.13 32.93 14.12
C ILE A 3 20.69 31.46 13.96
N GLU A 4 19.67 30.98 14.69
CA GLU A 4 19.25 29.56 14.59
C GLU A 4 17.97 29.28 13.78
N VAL A 5 17.30 30.29 13.19
CA VAL A 5 16.04 30.06 12.45
C VAL A 5 16.25 29.76 10.95
N CYS A 6 17.45 29.93 10.39
CA CYS A 6 17.68 29.74 8.95
C CYS A 6 18.15 28.34 8.51
N CYS A 7 18.56 27.44 9.41
CA CYS A 7 19.08 26.12 8.98
C CYS A 7 17.99 25.05 8.75
N CYS A 8 16.81 25.16 9.34
CA CYS A 8 15.75 24.16 9.15
C CYS A 8 14.84 24.46 7.92
N LEU A 9 14.74 25.72 7.49
CA LEU A 9 13.98 26.10 6.29
C LEU A 9 14.70 25.72 4.97
N GLY A 10 16.02 25.49 5.02
CA GLY A 10 16.83 25.16 3.83
C GLY A 10 16.78 23.70 3.38
N LEU A 11 16.45 22.76 4.26
CA LEU A 11 16.43 21.32 3.92
C LEU A 11 15.09 20.87 3.31
N ALA A 12 13.96 21.40 3.80
CA ALA A 12 12.64 21.11 3.22
C ALA A 12 12.46 21.77 1.83
N ALA A 13 13.05 22.94 1.62
CA ALA A 13 12.94 23.66 0.34
C ALA A 13 13.62 22.93 -0.82
N ASN A 14 14.71 22.18 -0.58
CA ASN A 14 15.47 21.54 -1.66
C ASN A 14 14.83 20.27 -2.22
N VAL A 15 14.12 19.49 -1.40
CA VAL A 15 13.58 18.21 -1.88
C VAL A 15 12.33 18.41 -2.76
N ALA A 16 11.50 19.41 -2.44
CA ALA A 16 10.39 19.83 -3.29
C ALA A 16 10.85 20.58 -4.56
N GLN A 17 11.95 21.35 -4.48
CA GLN A 17 12.47 22.12 -5.63
C GLN A 17 13.30 21.26 -6.61
N LEU A 18 13.98 20.21 -6.15
CA LEU A 18 14.71 19.27 -7.01
C LEU A 18 13.79 18.46 -7.95
N ALA A 19 12.52 18.31 -7.61
CA ALA A 19 11.56 17.50 -8.36
C ALA A 19 10.88 18.24 -9.53
N GLY A 20 10.96 19.58 -9.60
CA GLY A 20 10.23 20.35 -10.61
C GLY A 20 10.97 20.44 -11.94
N LEU A 21 11.93 21.35 -12.03
CA LEU A 21 12.51 21.78 -13.31
C LEU A 21 13.41 20.74 -13.97
N ASP A 22 14.26 20.06 -13.18
CA ASP A 22 15.19 19.07 -13.71
C ASP A 22 14.48 17.79 -14.18
N VAL A 23 13.51 17.30 -13.41
CA VAL A 23 12.73 16.11 -13.75
C VAL A 23 11.84 16.38 -14.97
N ILE A 24 11.14 17.53 -15.03
CA ILE A 24 10.37 17.93 -16.21
C ILE A 24 11.26 17.92 -17.47
N THR A 25 12.46 18.50 -17.37
CA THR A 25 13.38 18.58 -18.50
C THR A 25 13.86 17.18 -18.92
N LEU A 26 14.23 16.34 -17.96
CA LEU A 26 14.64 14.95 -18.22
C LEU A 26 13.53 14.13 -18.88
N VAL A 27 12.29 14.21 -18.37
CA VAL A 27 11.14 13.48 -18.92
C VAL A 27 10.85 13.94 -20.35
N LYS A 28 10.88 15.26 -20.62
CA LYS A 28 10.74 15.79 -21.99
C LYS A 28 11.82 15.28 -22.93
N VAL A 29 13.08 15.26 -22.49
CA VAL A 29 14.21 14.73 -23.27
C VAL A 29 14.03 13.24 -23.55
N ILE A 30 13.59 12.46 -22.56
CA ILE A 30 13.29 11.04 -22.74
C ILE A 30 12.20 10.86 -23.81
N LYS A 31 11.05 11.52 -23.67
CA LYS A 31 9.93 11.42 -24.62
C LYS A 31 10.36 11.75 -26.05
N SER A 32 11.05 12.87 -26.25
CA SER A 32 11.55 13.26 -27.57
C SER A 32 12.56 12.26 -28.15
N ARG A 33 13.41 11.63 -27.32
CA ARG A 33 14.36 10.63 -27.82
C ARG A 33 13.70 9.31 -28.20
N VAL A 34 12.64 8.92 -27.50
CA VAL A 34 11.90 7.69 -27.77
C VAL A 34 11.29 7.71 -29.18
N GLU A 35 10.88 8.87 -29.70
CA GLU A 35 10.32 8.99 -31.06
C GLU A 35 11.28 8.52 -32.16
N THR A 36 12.60 8.54 -31.91
CA THR A 36 13.62 8.19 -32.91
C THR A 36 14.43 6.93 -32.54
N VAL A 37 13.96 6.11 -31.58
CA VAL A 37 14.66 4.86 -31.25
C VAL A 37 14.49 3.83 -32.36
N ARG A 38 15.54 3.04 -32.58
CA ARG A 38 15.59 2.01 -33.63
C ARG A 38 15.56 0.59 -33.07
N GLN A 39 15.74 0.46 -31.75
CA GLN A 39 15.80 -0.82 -31.03
C GLN A 39 15.01 -0.73 -29.73
N ASN A 40 14.47 -1.87 -29.27
CA ASN A 40 13.68 -1.98 -28.04
C ASN A 40 12.56 -0.91 -27.95
N LYS A 41 11.86 -0.68 -29.07
CA LYS A 41 10.90 0.41 -29.21
C LYS A 41 9.81 0.35 -28.13
N GLU A 42 9.20 -0.82 -27.93
CA GLU A 42 8.15 -1.05 -26.93
C GLU A 42 8.64 -0.75 -25.49
N ASP A 43 9.82 -1.25 -25.11
CA ASP A 43 10.39 -1.00 -23.77
C ASP A 43 10.73 0.48 -23.57
N CYS A 44 11.18 1.17 -24.63
CA CYS A 44 11.46 2.60 -24.61
C CYS A 44 10.19 3.45 -24.52
N GLU A 45 9.12 3.07 -25.22
CA GLU A 45 7.80 3.69 -25.13
C GLU A 45 7.23 3.54 -23.71
N LEU A 46 7.23 2.32 -23.15
CA LEU A 46 6.81 2.09 -21.76
C LEU A 46 7.64 2.88 -20.74
N LEU A 47 8.94 3.06 -21.00
CA LEU A 47 9.82 3.85 -20.15
C LEU A 47 9.43 5.34 -20.19
N ALA A 48 9.12 5.88 -21.37
CA ALA A 48 8.64 7.24 -21.52
C ALA A 48 7.28 7.45 -20.84
N GLU A 49 6.35 6.51 -20.99
CA GLU A 49 5.04 6.54 -20.31
C GLU A 49 5.20 6.57 -18.78
N ARG A 50 6.04 5.70 -18.22
CA ARG A 50 6.31 5.67 -16.78
C ARG A 50 6.96 6.96 -16.29
N ALA A 51 7.88 7.53 -17.06
CA ALA A 51 8.52 8.80 -16.72
C ALA A 51 7.51 9.96 -16.71
N ASP A 52 6.56 9.97 -17.65
CA ASP A 52 5.46 10.95 -17.71
C ASP A 52 4.50 10.80 -16.53
N MET A 53 4.15 9.56 -16.19
CA MET A 53 3.31 9.26 -15.02
C MET A 53 3.94 9.76 -13.72
N ILE A 54 5.25 9.56 -13.53
CA ILE A 54 5.99 10.08 -12.37
C ILE A 54 5.89 11.60 -12.32
N LEU A 55 6.03 12.28 -13.46
CA LEU A 55 5.93 13.73 -13.51
C LEU A 55 4.54 14.22 -13.06
N ASP A 56 3.47 13.59 -13.54
CA ASP A 56 2.11 13.96 -13.14
C ASP A 56 1.84 13.67 -11.66
N LEU A 57 2.34 12.55 -11.14
CA LEU A 57 2.23 12.22 -9.72
C LEU A 57 3.00 13.24 -8.85
N LEU A 58 4.22 13.61 -9.23
CA LEU A 58 5.00 14.63 -8.52
C LEU A 58 4.28 15.98 -8.47
N ARG A 59 3.67 16.42 -9.58
CA ARG A 59 2.86 17.65 -9.62
C ARG A 59 1.69 17.60 -8.63
N ARG A 60 1.00 16.46 -8.55
CA ARG A 60 -0.13 16.26 -7.61
C ARG A 60 0.34 16.31 -6.16
N VAL A 61 1.48 15.68 -5.86
CA VAL A 61 2.07 15.73 -4.51
C VAL A 61 2.49 17.16 -4.15
N GLN A 62 3.18 17.86 -5.06
CA GLN A 62 3.61 19.25 -4.84
C GLN A 62 2.45 20.25 -4.69
N ALA A 63 1.33 20.02 -5.37
CA ALA A 63 0.12 20.83 -5.21
C ALA A 63 -0.54 20.65 -3.83
N SER A 64 -0.26 19.53 -3.16
CA SER A 64 -0.73 19.28 -1.80
C SER A 64 0.22 19.89 -0.77
N LYS A 65 -0.28 20.84 0.01
CA LYS A 65 0.48 21.51 1.09
C LYS A 65 0.79 20.62 2.30
N VAL A 66 0.52 19.31 2.23
CA VAL A 66 0.46 18.43 3.42
C VAL A 66 1.80 17.77 3.76
N ILE A 67 2.74 17.66 2.82
CA ILE A 67 3.98 16.91 3.06
C ILE A 67 5.11 17.84 3.49
N GLU A 68 5.17 18.13 4.78
CA GLU A 68 6.29 18.84 5.42
C GLU A 68 7.39 17.90 5.91
N ASP A 69 7.12 16.59 6.03
CA ASP A 69 8.10 15.61 6.52
C ASP A 69 9.16 15.27 5.44
N PRO A 70 10.45 15.61 5.65
CA PRO A 70 11.53 15.29 4.72
C PRO A 70 11.69 13.79 4.47
N ASP A 71 11.39 12.93 5.45
CA ASP A 71 11.56 11.49 5.32
C ASP A 71 10.62 10.94 4.22
N MET A 72 9.44 11.54 3.97
CA MET A 72 8.46 11.14 2.93
C MET A 72 9.04 11.15 1.53
N TRP A 73 10.06 11.98 1.34
CA TRP A 73 10.73 12.13 0.07
C TRP A 73 12.02 11.32 -0.03
N LYS A 74 12.51 10.74 1.05
CA LYS A 74 13.76 9.95 1.06
C LYS A 74 13.79 8.84 0.01
N PRO A 75 12.70 8.08 -0.24
CA PRO A 75 12.71 7.05 -1.30
C PRO A 75 12.79 7.63 -2.70
N THR A 76 12.48 8.92 -2.87
CA THR A 76 12.53 9.62 -4.17
C THR A 76 13.88 10.26 -4.45
N GLU A 77 14.84 10.27 -3.50
CA GLU A 77 16.17 10.87 -3.69
C GLU A 77 16.92 10.28 -4.91
N GLY A 78 16.75 8.97 -5.18
CA GLY A 78 17.37 8.30 -6.32
C GLY A 78 16.68 8.56 -7.68
N LEU A 79 15.53 9.24 -7.71
CA LEU A 79 14.70 9.36 -8.90
C LEU A 79 15.43 10.09 -10.04
N LYS A 80 16.09 11.21 -9.74
CA LYS A 80 16.84 11.99 -10.73
C LYS A 80 17.93 11.14 -11.39
N SER A 81 18.69 10.39 -10.58
CA SER A 81 19.73 9.49 -11.09
C SER A 81 19.13 8.39 -11.99
N THR A 82 18.00 7.83 -11.60
CA THR A 82 17.28 6.82 -12.38
C THR A 82 16.80 7.37 -13.72
N LEU A 83 16.24 8.59 -13.75
CA LEU A 83 15.82 9.26 -14.98
C LEU A 83 17.02 9.63 -15.88
N CYS A 84 18.14 10.05 -15.31
CA CYS A 84 19.38 10.25 -16.08
C CYS A 84 19.83 8.94 -16.74
N ARG A 85 19.81 7.83 -15.99
CA ARG A 85 20.14 6.49 -16.51
C ARG A 85 19.16 6.06 -17.60
N ALA A 86 17.86 6.34 -17.43
CA ALA A 86 16.82 6.12 -18.43
C ALA A 86 17.15 6.87 -19.73
N GLY A 87 17.43 8.17 -19.65
CA GLY A 87 17.78 8.98 -20.81
C GLY A 87 19.06 8.55 -21.53
N ALA A 88 20.04 8.00 -20.81
CA ALA A 88 21.25 7.43 -21.39
C ALA A 88 20.97 6.13 -22.16
N ILE A 89 20.15 5.23 -21.58
CA ILE A 89 19.77 3.97 -22.22
C ILE A 89 18.93 4.22 -23.48
N VAL A 90 17.95 5.12 -23.41
CA VAL A 90 17.15 5.51 -24.59
C VAL A 90 18.05 6.06 -25.69
N LYS A 91 19.06 6.86 -25.34
CA LYS A 91 20.06 7.35 -26.32
C LYS A 91 20.80 6.19 -27.00
N SER A 92 21.24 5.19 -26.24
CA SER A 92 21.87 3.99 -26.82
C SER A 92 20.94 3.21 -27.75
N CYS A 93 19.62 3.30 -27.55
CA CYS A 93 18.61 2.69 -28.43
C CYS A 93 18.40 3.47 -29.75
N GLN A 94 18.86 4.71 -29.86
CA GLN A 94 18.84 5.52 -31.10
C GLN A 94 20.01 5.21 -32.03
N GLU A 95 21.14 4.76 -31.47
CA GLU A 95 22.38 4.52 -32.23
C GLU A 95 22.15 3.47 -33.33
N GLU A 96 22.88 3.59 -34.45
CA GLU A 96 22.95 2.57 -35.49
C GLU A 96 24.11 1.60 -35.17
N TRP A 97 23.78 0.32 -35.05
CA TRP A 97 24.73 -0.72 -34.65
C TRP A 97 24.93 -1.66 -35.83
N SER A 98 26.18 -2.05 -36.08
CA SER A 98 26.48 -3.19 -36.95
C SER A 98 25.86 -4.47 -36.39
N TYR A 99 25.64 -5.47 -37.24
CA TYR A 99 24.94 -6.70 -36.85
C TYR A 99 25.62 -7.41 -35.65
N ALA A 100 26.95 -7.52 -35.67
CA ALA A 100 27.73 -8.10 -34.58
C ALA A 100 27.60 -7.29 -33.26
N TYR A 101 27.52 -5.96 -33.37
CA TYR A 101 27.39 -5.08 -32.21
C TYR A 101 25.97 -5.16 -31.60
N ARG A 102 24.92 -5.33 -32.43
CA ARG A 102 23.56 -5.60 -31.94
C ARG A 102 23.47 -6.91 -31.16
N PHE A 103 24.12 -7.97 -31.64
CA PHE A 103 24.10 -9.27 -30.97
C PHE A 103 24.72 -9.20 -29.57
N CYS A 104 25.89 -8.56 -29.44
CA CYS A 104 26.60 -8.48 -28.16
C CYS A 104 26.00 -7.46 -27.17
N LYS A 105 25.52 -6.30 -27.65
CA LYS A 105 25.02 -5.24 -26.77
C LYS A 105 23.51 -5.18 -26.62
N GLY A 106 22.74 -5.73 -27.55
CA GLY A 106 21.27 -5.73 -27.48
C GLY A 106 20.77 -6.39 -26.20
N GLY A 107 21.31 -7.56 -25.83
CA GLY A 107 20.94 -8.23 -24.58
C GLY A 107 21.33 -7.45 -23.32
N ARG A 108 22.43 -6.69 -23.35
CA ARG A 108 22.84 -5.82 -22.24
C ARG A 108 21.89 -4.62 -22.12
N ILE A 109 21.55 -3.97 -23.24
CA ILE A 109 20.63 -2.84 -23.29
C ILE A 109 19.25 -3.27 -22.78
N ALA A 110 18.71 -4.38 -23.26
CA ALA A 110 17.41 -4.91 -22.81
C ALA A 110 17.40 -5.20 -21.29
N ARG A 111 18.52 -5.72 -20.74
CA ARG A 111 18.63 -5.96 -19.29
C ARG A 111 18.63 -4.66 -18.49
N GLU A 112 19.34 -3.63 -18.95
CA GLU A 112 19.37 -2.33 -18.30
C GLU A 112 18.04 -1.58 -18.44
N LEU A 113 17.36 -1.69 -19.58
CA LEU A 113 15.97 -1.22 -19.78
C LEU A 113 15.04 -1.82 -18.74
N ARG A 114 15.05 -3.15 -18.58
CA ARG A 114 14.22 -3.84 -17.57
C ARG A 114 14.50 -3.36 -16.15
N LYS A 115 15.77 -3.13 -15.78
CA LYS A 115 16.13 -2.58 -14.46
C LYS A 115 15.56 -1.17 -14.27
N VAL A 116 15.74 -0.28 -15.24
CA VAL A 116 15.19 1.09 -15.15
C VAL A 116 13.66 1.07 -15.10
N LEU A 117 13.00 0.26 -15.93
CA LEU A 117 11.55 0.10 -15.88
C LEU A 117 11.09 -0.35 -14.48
N LYS A 118 11.81 -1.29 -13.85
CA LYS A 118 11.53 -1.76 -12.49
C LYS A 118 11.67 -0.64 -11.45
N ASP A 119 12.73 0.15 -11.55
CA ASP A 119 12.95 1.28 -10.64
C ASP A 119 11.89 2.38 -10.83
N LEU A 120 11.53 2.72 -12.07
CA LEU A 120 10.45 3.68 -12.35
C LEU A 120 9.10 3.20 -11.79
N LYS A 121 8.80 1.89 -11.88
CA LYS A 121 7.61 1.31 -11.25
C LYS A 121 7.62 1.53 -9.74
N PHE A 122 8.76 1.32 -9.08
CA PHE A 122 8.90 1.58 -7.63
C PHE A 122 8.56 3.03 -7.28
N TYR A 123 9.08 4.02 -8.03
CA TYR A 123 8.77 5.43 -7.80
C TYR A 123 7.30 5.78 -8.02
N ILE A 124 6.69 5.29 -9.11
CA ILE A 124 5.25 5.49 -9.38
C ILE A 124 4.42 5.02 -8.18
N LEU A 125 4.71 3.82 -7.71
CA LEU A 125 4.01 3.17 -6.61
C LEU A 125 4.18 3.95 -5.30
N HIS A 126 5.40 4.41 -5.01
CA HIS A 126 5.67 5.25 -3.85
C HIS A 126 4.86 6.55 -3.89
N LEU A 127 4.87 7.25 -5.02
CA LEU A 127 4.14 8.51 -5.20
C LEU A 127 2.62 8.33 -5.12
N ILE A 128 2.08 7.22 -5.65
CA ILE A 128 0.65 6.88 -5.48
C ILE A 128 0.34 6.68 -3.99
N GLY A 129 1.21 6.00 -3.23
CA GLY A 129 1.08 5.86 -1.79
C GLY A 129 1.01 7.22 -1.08
N MET A 130 1.92 8.14 -1.42
CA MET A 130 1.93 9.51 -0.87
C MET A 130 0.65 10.27 -1.20
N ILE A 131 0.18 10.22 -2.44
CA ILE A 131 -1.08 10.86 -2.86
C ILE A 131 -2.26 10.25 -2.12
N THR A 132 -2.25 8.94 -1.88
CA THR A 132 -3.31 8.26 -1.13
C THR A 132 -3.33 8.77 0.30
N ILE A 133 -2.18 8.93 0.97
CA ILE A 133 -2.07 9.54 2.31
C ILE A 133 -2.62 10.96 2.29
N ILE A 134 -2.17 11.79 1.34
CA ILE A 134 -2.64 13.17 1.17
C ILE A 134 -4.16 13.23 1.04
N ASN A 135 -4.72 12.42 0.13
CA ASN A 135 -6.15 12.42 -0.13
C ASN A 135 -6.93 11.83 1.05
N HIS A 136 -6.34 10.87 1.77
CA HIS A 136 -6.92 10.35 2.99
C HIS A 136 -7.00 11.45 4.06
N ASP A 137 -5.98 12.28 4.20
CA ASP A 137 -6.01 13.40 5.14
C ASP A 137 -7.02 14.49 4.71
N GLN A 138 -7.13 14.78 3.42
CA GLN A 138 -8.01 15.84 2.91
C GLN A 138 -9.49 15.44 2.78
N ASN A 139 -9.79 14.18 2.46
CA ASN A 139 -11.14 13.74 2.09
C ASN A 139 -11.78 12.82 3.15
N THR A 140 -11.00 12.33 4.12
CA THR A 140 -11.55 11.49 5.18
C THR A 140 -11.97 12.39 6.34
N ARG A 141 -13.26 12.75 6.37
CA ARG A 141 -13.91 13.09 7.64
C ARG A 141 -13.96 11.80 8.45
N TYR A 142 -12.89 11.53 9.19
CA TYR A 142 -12.95 10.50 10.22
C TYR A 142 -14.10 10.83 11.15
N TYR A 143 -14.88 9.81 11.51
CA TYR A 143 -15.72 9.89 12.69
C TYR A 143 -14.81 10.32 13.85
N TYR A 144 -15.08 11.50 14.42
CA TYR A 144 -14.56 11.84 15.74
C TYR A 144 -15.32 10.93 16.70
N ILE A 145 -14.75 9.75 16.95
CA ILE A 145 -15.08 8.95 18.13
C ILE A 145 -14.19 9.55 19.22
N PRO A 146 -14.78 10.27 20.20
CA PRO A 146 -14.03 10.79 21.33
C PRO A 146 -13.11 9.72 21.90
N GLU A 147 -11.85 10.08 22.20
CA GLU A 147 -10.90 9.12 22.76
C GLU A 147 -11.38 8.49 24.09
N THR A 148 -12.31 9.16 24.76
CA THR A 148 -13.01 8.65 25.96
C THR A 148 -13.83 7.40 25.68
N ASP A 149 -14.28 7.21 24.44
CA ASP A 149 -15.24 6.18 24.05
C ASP A 149 -14.52 4.97 23.45
N VAL A 150 -13.24 5.13 23.12
CA VAL A 150 -12.36 4.05 22.66
C VAL A 150 -11.71 3.37 23.85
N VAL A 151 -11.61 2.04 23.80
CA VAL A 151 -10.86 1.26 24.79
C VAL A 151 -9.36 1.50 24.60
N LYS A 152 -8.69 2.27 25.47
CA LYS A 152 -7.23 2.44 25.42
C LYS A 152 -6.52 1.27 26.10
N PRO A 153 -5.26 0.97 25.74
CA PRO A 153 -4.49 -0.10 26.36
C PRO A 153 -4.35 0.01 27.89
N GLN A 154 -4.43 1.23 28.43
CA GLN A 154 -4.21 1.52 29.85
C GLN A 154 -5.49 1.46 30.70
N ASP A 155 -6.68 1.42 30.11
CA ASP A 155 -7.96 1.41 30.84
C ASP A 155 -8.30 0.06 31.49
N ALA A 156 -7.44 -0.95 31.34
CA ALA A 156 -7.54 -2.27 31.95
C ALA A 156 -7.18 -2.25 33.45
N THR A 157 -7.89 -1.42 34.24
CA THR A 157 -7.86 -1.47 35.71
C THR A 157 -9.24 -1.16 36.28
N ALA A 158 -10.05 -2.22 36.41
CA ALA A 158 -10.97 -2.55 37.51
C ALA A 158 -12.04 -3.49 36.94
N SER A 159 -12.02 -4.76 37.38
CA SER A 159 -12.81 -5.90 36.88
C SER A 159 -12.32 -6.54 35.56
N ASN A 160 -11.50 -7.58 35.69
CA ASN A 160 -11.24 -8.69 34.74
C ASN A 160 -11.04 -8.46 33.21
N ALA A 161 -10.94 -7.24 32.69
CA ALA A 161 -10.51 -6.99 31.32
C ALA A 161 -8.98 -6.87 31.28
N GLY A 162 -8.32 -7.87 30.70
CA GLY A 162 -6.87 -8.06 30.74
C GLY A 162 -6.04 -6.92 30.13
N LYS A 163 -4.77 -6.87 30.56
CA LYS A 163 -3.67 -6.14 29.90
C LYS A 163 -3.79 -6.23 28.37
N PRO A 164 -3.33 -5.23 27.59
CA PRO A 164 -3.26 -5.37 26.14
C PRO A 164 -2.55 -6.67 25.80
N VAL A 165 -3.35 -7.64 25.32
CA VAL A 165 -2.89 -9.00 24.99
C VAL A 165 -1.77 -8.84 23.99
N ALA A 166 -0.55 -9.18 24.39
CA ALA A 166 0.57 -9.21 23.47
C ALA A 166 0.22 -10.21 22.36
N LEU A 167 0.56 -9.94 21.11
CA LEU A 167 0.27 -10.87 20.00
C LEU A 167 0.76 -12.31 20.29
N GLU A 168 1.76 -12.45 21.14
CA GLU A 168 2.31 -13.71 21.67
C GLU A 168 1.27 -14.57 22.42
N GLU A 169 0.22 -13.98 22.99
CA GLU A 169 -0.84 -14.68 23.75
C GLU A 169 -2.04 -15.09 22.89
N THR A 170 -2.09 -14.69 21.61
CA THR A 170 -3.26 -14.91 20.72
C THR A 170 -3.26 -16.26 19.98
N GLY A 171 -2.25 -17.11 20.21
CA GLY A 171 -2.06 -18.36 19.47
C GLY A 171 -1.62 -18.17 18.01
N LEU A 172 -1.38 -16.92 17.58
CA LEU A 172 -0.85 -16.60 16.26
C LEU A 172 0.58 -17.12 16.09
N LYS A 173 0.91 -17.62 14.90
CA LYS A 173 2.26 -18.07 14.59
C LYS A 173 3.20 -16.86 14.48
N LYS A 174 4.27 -16.86 15.28
CA LYS A 174 5.37 -15.89 15.15
C LYS A 174 6.35 -16.40 14.09
N PHE A 175 6.41 -15.71 12.96
CA PHE A 175 7.33 -16.00 11.87
C PHE A 175 8.66 -15.24 12.06
N THR A 176 9.74 -15.84 11.60
CA THR A 176 11.02 -15.15 11.42
C THR A 176 11.01 -14.34 10.13
N LEU A 177 11.82 -13.28 10.08
CA LEU A 177 11.99 -12.48 8.88
C LEU A 177 12.53 -13.35 7.73
N SER A 178 13.52 -14.21 8.02
CA SER A 178 14.11 -15.11 7.02
C SER A 178 13.09 -16.06 6.39
N GLU A 179 12.15 -16.61 7.17
CA GLU A 179 11.05 -17.41 6.60
C GLU A 179 10.19 -16.60 5.63
N LEU A 180 9.86 -15.35 5.98
CA LEU A 180 9.05 -14.48 5.14
C LEU A 180 9.80 -13.98 3.91
N GLU A 181 11.11 -13.74 4.03
CA GLU A 181 11.99 -13.44 2.91
C GLU A 181 11.98 -14.59 1.92
N VAL A 182 12.23 -15.82 2.37
CA VAL A 182 12.19 -17.00 1.49
C VAL A 182 10.80 -17.17 0.87
N ALA A 183 9.73 -17.04 1.66
CA ALA A 183 8.37 -17.22 1.19
C ALA A 183 7.94 -16.20 0.12
N THR A 184 8.49 -14.99 0.19
CA THR A 184 8.15 -13.87 -0.70
C THR A 184 9.23 -13.59 -1.74
N ASP A 185 10.20 -14.50 -1.91
CA ASP A 185 11.35 -14.31 -2.81
C ASP A 185 12.07 -12.98 -2.54
N ASN A 186 12.48 -12.77 -1.28
CA ASN A 186 13.07 -11.54 -0.74
C ASN A 186 12.19 -10.30 -0.99
N PHE A 187 10.88 -10.43 -0.75
CA PHE A 187 9.90 -9.38 -1.01
C PHE A 187 9.97 -8.87 -2.46
N SER A 188 10.08 -9.80 -3.43
CA SER A 188 10.25 -9.40 -4.82
C SER A 188 9.00 -8.70 -5.35
N LEU A 189 9.23 -7.76 -6.26
CA LEU A 189 8.17 -7.04 -6.97
C LEU A 189 7.23 -7.96 -7.76
N GLU A 190 7.66 -9.17 -8.10
CA GLU A 190 6.84 -10.18 -8.77
C GLU A 190 5.82 -10.81 -7.81
N LYS A 191 6.17 -10.88 -6.52
CA LYS A 191 5.26 -11.31 -5.46
C LYS A 191 4.36 -10.19 -4.95
N GLN A 192 4.59 -8.94 -5.33
CA GLN A 192 3.78 -7.82 -4.86
C GLN A 192 2.35 -7.89 -5.43
N ILE A 193 1.35 -7.97 -4.54
CA ILE A 193 -0.07 -8.07 -4.89
C ILE A 193 -0.90 -6.85 -4.54
N GLY A 194 -0.39 -5.96 -3.68
CA GLY A 194 -1.08 -4.72 -3.31
C GLY A 194 -0.14 -3.72 -2.65
N ILE A 195 -0.50 -2.44 -2.76
CA ILE A 195 0.15 -1.34 -2.05
C ILE A 195 -0.93 -0.50 -1.40
N GLY A 196 -0.83 -0.34 -0.09
CA GLY A 196 -1.56 0.65 0.66
C GLY A 196 -0.70 1.88 0.95
N ALA A 197 -1.31 2.87 1.61
CA ALA A 197 -0.64 4.09 2.05
C ALA A 197 0.64 3.81 2.88
N PHE A 198 0.59 2.84 3.79
CA PHE A 198 1.66 2.57 4.77
C PHE A 198 2.19 1.14 4.72
N SER A 199 1.75 0.33 3.75
CA SER A 199 2.13 -1.08 3.68
C SER A 199 2.17 -1.59 2.25
N ILE A 200 3.02 -2.60 2.05
CA ILE A 200 3.08 -3.35 0.81
C ILE A 200 2.68 -4.79 1.12
N VAL A 201 1.81 -5.35 0.28
CA VAL A 201 1.31 -6.71 0.41
C VAL A 201 1.97 -7.59 -0.65
N TYR A 202 2.59 -8.67 -0.20
CA TYR A 202 3.24 -9.67 -1.03
C TYR A 202 2.50 -11.00 -0.93
N LYS A 203 2.45 -11.75 -2.03
CA LYS A 203 2.06 -13.15 -2.05
C LYS A 203 3.24 -13.98 -1.57
N GLY A 204 3.03 -14.79 -0.54
CA GLY A 204 4.04 -15.70 0.02
C GLY A 204 3.63 -17.16 -0.13
N GLN A 205 4.62 -18.05 -0.23
CA GLN A 205 4.44 -19.49 -0.09
C GLN A 205 5.29 -19.97 1.09
N LEU A 206 4.63 -20.32 2.20
CA LEU A 206 5.28 -20.89 3.38
C LEU A 206 5.22 -22.43 3.28
N ASN A 207 6.25 -23.12 3.77
CA ASN A 207 6.30 -24.59 3.76
C ASN A 207 5.06 -25.16 4.47
N GLU A 208 4.42 -26.14 3.85
CA GLU A 208 3.23 -26.86 4.37
C GLU A 208 1.98 -26.00 4.61
N MET A 209 2.02 -24.71 4.28
CA MET A 209 0.87 -23.82 4.36
C MET A 209 0.31 -23.51 2.96
N PRO A 210 -1.00 -23.23 2.86
CA PRO A 210 -1.54 -22.55 1.69
C PRO A 210 -0.82 -21.21 1.43
N GLU A 211 -0.99 -20.68 0.23
CA GLU A 211 -0.50 -19.34 -0.10
C GLU A 211 -0.98 -18.31 0.93
N VAL A 212 -0.12 -17.34 1.24
CA VAL A 212 -0.37 -16.28 2.23
C VAL A 212 -0.24 -14.89 1.63
N ALA A 213 -0.89 -13.92 2.25
CA ALA A 213 -0.68 -12.50 2.00
C ALA A 213 0.17 -11.90 3.13
N VAL A 214 1.35 -11.40 2.78
CA VAL A 214 2.35 -10.84 3.69
C VAL A 214 2.29 -9.32 3.60
N LYS A 215 1.61 -8.68 4.55
CA LYS A 215 1.47 -7.22 4.66
C LYS A 215 2.63 -6.68 5.48
N ARG A 216 3.61 -6.09 4.81
CA ARG A 216 4.82 -5.52 5.41
C ARG A 216 4.66 -4.01 5.52
N ALA A 217 4.93 -3.44 6.69
CA ALA A 217 4.99 -1.98 6.85
C ALA A 217 6.03 -1.40 5.88
N SER A 218 5.67 -0.30 5.22
CA SER A 218 6.64 0.45 4.41
C SER A 218 7.63 1.15 5.34
N TYR A 219 8.93 0.96 5.11
CA TYR A 219 9.99 1.66 5.85
C TYR A 219 10.11 3.14 5.53
N VAL A 220 9.26 3.63 4.65
CA VAL A 220 9.19 5.03 4.36
C VAL A 220 8.44 5.71 5.50
N ASN A 221 9.22 5.93 6.55
CA ASN A 221 9.07 6.91 7.62
C ASN A 221 8.41 6.42 8.89
N ARG A 222 8.84 7.08 9.96
CA ARG A 222 8.39 6.92 11.34
C ARG A 222 6.97 7.48 11.55
N ILE A 223 6.07 7.24 10.60
CA ILE A 223 4.66 7.66 10.54
C ILE A 223 3.80 6.39 10.71
N PRO A 224 2.80 6.41 11.59
CA PRO A 224 2.84 5.66 12.83
C PRO A 224 2.59 4.17 12.60
N PHE A 225 3.49 3.35 13.17
CA PHE A 225 3.34 1.91 13.38
C PHE A 225 1.98 1.52 13.95
N ASP A 226 1.31 2.49 14.59
CA ASP A 226 -0.02 2.43 15.18
C ASP A 226 -1.07 1.80 14.27
N GLN A 227 -1.08 2.04 12.94
CA GLN A 227 -2.12 1.42 12.10
C GLN A 227 -1.94 -0.09 11.95
N LEU A 228 -0.72 -0.57 11.67
CA LEU A 228 -0.48 -2.01 11.53
C LEU A 228 -0.58 -2.70 12.90
N GLU A 229 -0.15 -2.04 13.97
CA GLU A 229 -0.30 -2.52 15.33
C GLU A 229 -1.77 -2.55 15.78
N ASN A 230 -2.55 -1.52 15.44
CA ASN A 230 -3.99 -1.47 15.68
C ASN A 230 -4.71 -2.56 14.89
N GLU A 231 -4.37 -2.74 13.62
CA GLU A 231 -4.90 -3.82 12.79
C GLU A 231 -4.63 -5.17 13.45
N ALA A 232 -3.39 -5.43 13.87
CA ALA A 232 -3.03 -6.67 14.54
C ALA A 232 -3.81 -6.87 15.85
N LYS A 233 -3.94 -5.82 16.67
CA LYS A 233 -4.67 -5.84 17.95
C LYS A 233 -6.16 -6.10 17.77
N ILE A 234 -6.78 -5.48 16.77
CA ILE A 234 -8.20 -5.64 16.45
C ILE A 234 -8.42 -7.02 15.85
N ILE A 235 -7.74 -7.33 14.74
CA ILE A 235 -8.06 -8.49 13.91
C ILE A 235 -7.67 -9.82 14.56
N SER A 236 -6.66 -9.84 15.45
CA SER A 236 -6.28 -11.04 16.20
C SER A 236 -7.39 -11.59 17.10
N LYS A 237 -8.41 -10.77 17.41
CA LYS A 237 -9.57 -11.15 18.22
C LYS A 237 -10.79 -11.53 17.37
N LEU A 238 -10.68 -11.46 16.05
CA LEU A 238 -11.80 -11.67 15.13
C LEU A 238 -11.73 -13.05 14.53
N GLN A 239 -12.86 -13.75 14.59
CA GLN A 239 -13.03 -15.05 13.98
C GLN A 239 -14.42 -15.15 13.37
N HIS A 240 -14.50 -14.88 12.07
CA HIS A 240 -15.75 -14.94 11.33
C HIS A 240 -15.51 -15.26 9.87
N THR A 241 -16.46 -15.94 9.22
CA THR A 241 -16.25 -16.44 7.85
C THR A 241 -16.22 -15.35 6.78
N ASN A 242 -16.62 -14.11 7.14
CA ASN A 242 -16.58 -12.92 6.30
C ASN A 242 -15.59 -11.86 6.79
N ILE A 243 -14.60 -12.26 7.59
CA ILE A 243 -13.47 -11.42 8.02
C ILE A 243 -12.20 -12.15 7.61
N VAL A 244 -11.21 -11.43 7.08
CA VAL A 244 -9.94 -12.05 6.66
C VAL A 244 -9.19 -12.59 7.88
N LYS A 245 -8.64 -13.79 7.77
CA LYS A 245 -7.94 -14.45 8.88
C LYS A 245 -6.49 -13.99 8.94
N LEU A 246 -6.10 -13.44 10.08
CA LEU A 246 -4.71 -13.28 10.46
C LEU A 246 -4.16 -14.63 10.90
N LEU A 247 -3.08 -15.08 10.25
CA LEU A 247 -2.41 -16.37 10.49
C LEU A 247 -1.21 -16.22 11.42
N GLY A 248 -0.55 -15.07 11.36
CA GLY A 248 0.63 -14.82 12.16
C GLY A 248 1.23 -13.45 11.92
N TYR A 249 2.41 -13.25 12.49
CA TYR A 249 3.10 -11.97 12.43
C TYR A 249 4.62 -12.16 12.50
N CYS A 250 5.36 -11.16 12.07
CA CYS A 250 6.79 -11.01 12.34
C CYS A 250 7.03 -9.65 13.01
N SER A 251 7.81 -9.70 14.09
CA SER A 251 8.29 -8.52 14.80
C SER A 251 9.76 -8.75 15.16
N GLN A 252 10.65 -8.59 14.18
CA GLN A 252 12.10 -8.70 14.35
C GLN A 252 12.76 -7.37 13.99
N GLU A 253 13.65 -6.87 14.86
CA GLU A 253 14.32 -5.59 14.69
C GLU A 253 13.34 -4.42 14.45
N ARG A 254 13.30 -3.89 13.22
CA ARG A 254 12.40 -2.82 12.78
C ARG A 254 11.28 -3.33 11.87
N GLU A 255 11.25 -4.62 11.55
CA GLU A 255 10.21 -5.24 10.71
C GLU A 255 8.94 -5.44 11.51
N LYS A 256 7.84 -4.93 10.98
CA LYS A 256 6.48 -5.27 11.42
C LYS A 256 5.72 -5.81 10.23
N ILE A 257 5.37 -7.09 10.30
CA ILE A 257 4.75 -7.81 9.19
C ILE A 257 3.58 -8.61 9.73
N LEU A 258 2.44 -8.54 9.04
CA LEU A 258 1.27 -9.38 9.29
C LEU A 258 1.11 -10.39 8.16
N VAL A 259 0.77 -11.63 8.53
CA VAL A 259 0.59 -12.74 7.59
C VAL A 259 -0.87 -13.15 7.62
N PHE A 260 -1.57 -12.94 6.52
CA PHE A 260 -2.98 -13.27 6.33
C PHE A 260 -3.14 -14.48 5.40
N GLU A 261 -4.32 -15.08 5.43
CA GLU A 261 -4.73 -15.99 4.36
C GLU A 261 -4.70 -15.27 3.00
N TYR A 262 -4.25 -15.95 1.96
CA TYR A 262 -4.29 -15.39 0.61
C TYR A 262 -5.71 -15.50 0.02
N MET A 263 -6.15 -14.41 -0.60
CA MET A 263 -7.48 -14.28 -1.20
C MET A 263 -7.34 -14.21 -2.73
N PRO A 264 -7.48 -15.34 -3.45
CA PRO A 264 -7.18 -15.40 -4.89
C PRO A 264 -8.19 -14.62 -5.75
N GLY A 265 -9.39 -14.37 -5.24
CA GLY A 265 -10.40 -13.56 -5.90
C GLY A 265 -10.10 -12.06 -5.89
N ARG A 266 -9.03 -11.58 -5.23
CA ARG A 266 -8.64 -10.15 -5.17
C ARG A 266 -9.71 -9.24 -4.53
N ILE A 267 -9.48 -7.93 -4.59
CA ILE A 267 -10.39 -6.92 -4.05
C ILE A 267 -11.67 -6.79 -4.91
N LEU A 268 -12.81 -6.61 -4.25
CA LEU A 268 -14.12 -6.47 -4.90
C LEU A 268 -14.15 -5.31 -5.88
N ASP A 269 -13.42 -4.24 -5.60
CA ASP A 269 -13.27 -3.08 -6.49
C ASP A 269 -12.93 -3.49 -7.94
N SER A 270 -12.06 -4.49 -8.11
CA SER A 270 -11.67 -4.97 -9.45
C SER A 270 -12.80 -5.58 -10.28
N PHE A 271 -13.87 -6.06 -9.64
CA PHE A 271 -15.07 -6.60 -10.31
C PHE A 271 -16.13 -5.53 -10.59
N ILE A 272 -16.01 -4.36 -9.95
CA ILE A 272 -16.97 -3.27 -10.11
C ILE A 272 -16.47 -2.29 -11.17
N THR A 273 -15.21 -1.86 -11.05
CA THR A 273 -14.62 -0.77 -11.84
C THR A 273 -13.35 -1.18 -12.59
N GLY A 274 -12.82 -2.37 -12.33
CA GLY A 274 -11.53 -2.82 -12.88
C GLY A 274 -11.65 -3.86 -13.98
N GLU A 275 -10.50 -4.43 -14.35
CA GLU A 275 -10.32 -5.44 -15.41
C GLU A 275 -11.30 -6.62 -15.31
N ARG A 276 -11.63 -7.06 -14.08
CA ARG A 276 -12.53 -8.21 -13.86
C ARG A 276 -13.99 -7.91 -14.17
N ALA A 277 -14.38 -6.63 -14.20
CA ALA A 277 -15.75 -6.26 -14.53
C ALA A 277 -16.17 -6.76 -15.94
N GLU A 278 -15.22 -6.79 -16.88
CA GLU A 278 -15.43 -7.27 -18.24
C GLU A 278 -15.11 -8.76 -18.41
N GLU A 279 -14.02 -9.24 -17.80
CA GLU A 279 -13.58 -10.64 -17.95
C GLU A 279 -14.50 -11.65 -17.24
N LEU A 280 -14.98 -11.30 -16.05
CA LEU A 280 -15.76 -12.17 -15.16
C LEU A 280 -16.90 -11.37 -14.51
N PRO A 281 -17.86 -10.90 -15.32
CA PRO A 281 -18.96 -10.08 -14.82
C PRO A 281 -19.79 -10.88 -13.79
N LEU A 282 -19.97 -10.28 -12.62
CA LEU A 282 -20.78 -10.86 -11.56
C LEU A 282 -22.26 -10.77 -11.92
N ASP A 283 -22.95 -11.91 -11.95
CA ASP A 283 -24.41 -11.94 -12.07
C ASP A 283 -25.10 -11.44 -10.77
N TRP A 284 -26.41 -11.21 -10.84
CA TRP A 284 -27.17 -10.69 -9.70
C TRP A 284 -27.12 -11.62 -8.49
N SER A 285 -27.16 -12.94 -8.72
CA SER A 285 -27.12 -13.94 -7.66
C SER A 285 -25.81 -13.83 -6.87
N LYS A 286 -24.67 -13.75 -7.56
CA LYS A 286 -23.36 -13.61 -6.95
C LYS A 286 -23.18 -12.26 -6.26
N ARG A 287 -23.67 -11.17 -6.87
CA ARG A 287 -23.67 -9.84 -6.22
C ARG A 287 -24.46 -9.87 -4.91
N SER A 288 -25.64 -10.48 -4.90
CA SER A 288 -26.47 -10.60 -3.70
C SER A 288 -25.78 -11.41 -2.61
N GLN A 289 -25.12 -12.51 -2.96
CA GLN A 289 -24.31 -13.31 -2.02
C GLN A 289 -23.15 -12.51 -1.42
N ILE A 290 -22.46 -11.70 -2.24
CA ILE A 290 -21.39 -10.81 -1.79
C ILE A 290 -21.93 -9.76 -0.82
N VAL A 291 -23.00 -9.05 -1.17
CA VAL A 291 -23.61 -8.05 -0.28
C VAL A 291 -24.03 -8.67 1.05
N LYS A 292 -24.67 -9.85 1.01
CA LYS A 292 -25.06 -10.58 2.22
C LYS A 292 -23.85 -10.93 3.08
N GLY A 293 -22.78 -11.47 2.50
CA GLY A 293 -21.57 -11.81 3.25
C GLY A 293 -20.89 -10.59 3.89
N ILE A 294 -20.86 -9.45 3.20
CA ILE A 294 -20.35 -8.19 3.78
C ILE A 294 -21.22 -7.76 4.96
N ALA A 295 -22.55 -7.80 4.81
CA ALA A 295 -23.50 -7.46 5.87
C ALA A 295 -23.35 -8.39 7.09
N ASP A 296 -23.21 -9.69 6.88
CA ASP A 296 -22.99 -10.68 7.93
C ASP A 296 -21.67 -10.37 8.69
N GLY A 297 -20.60 -10.01 7.97
CA GLY A 297 -19.35 -9.54 8.57
C GLY A 297 -19.50 -8.26 9.39
N ALA A 298 -20.21 -7.26 8.87
CA ALA A 298 -20.46 -6.01 9.59
C ALA A 298 -21.33 -6.22 10.85
N VAL A 299 -22.35 -7.08 10.77
CA VAL A 299 -23.19 -7.46 11.92
C VAL A 299 -22.35 -8.14 13.00
N TYR A 300 -21.44 -9.03 12.61
CA TYR A 300 -20.49 -9.65 13.55
C TYR A 300 -19.69 -8.57 14.32
N LEU A 301 -19.05 -7.65 13.59
CA LEU A 301 -18.26 -6.55 14.21
C LEU A 301 -19.11 -5.67 15.14
N HIS A 302 -20.33 -5.35 14.73
CA HIS A 302 -21.16 -4.36 15.43
C HIS A 302 -21.97 -4.94 16.58
N LYS A 303 -22.35 -6.21 16.53
CA LYS A 303 -23.32 -6.80 17.48
C LYS A 303 -22.80 -8.03 18.22
N GLN A 304 -21.77 -8.70 17.71
CA GLN A 304 -21.31 -9.97 18.26
C GLN A 304 -19.90 -9.87 18.87
N CYS A 305 -19.08 -8.92 18.43
CA CYS A 305 -17.83 -8.58 19.09
C CYS A 305 -18.09 -7.82 20.39
N GLU A 306 -17.36 -8.19 21.45
CA GLU A 306 -17.28 -7.45 22.72
C GLU A 306 -15.80 -7.18 23.03
N PRO A 307 -15.35 -5.92 23.09
CA PRO A 307 -16.09 -4.70 22.74
C PRO A 307 -16.57 -4.64 21.28
N ARG A 308 -17.63 -3.87 21.02
CA ARG A 308 -18.10 -3.55 19.67
C ARG A 308 -16.98 -2.95 18.83
N ILE A 309 -16.87 -3.35 17.56
CA ILE A 309 -15.83 -2.86 16.65
C ILE A 309 -16.45 -2.06 15.52
N ILE A 310 -16.00 -0.84 15.34
CA ILE A 310 -16.31 -0.03 14.15
C ILE A 310 -15.15 -0.16 13.18
N HIS A 311 -15.42 -0.60 11.95
CA HIS A 311 -14.37 -0.78 10.94
C HIS A 311 -13.69 0.55 10.56
N GLY A 312 -14.48 1.62 10.38
CA GLY A 312 -13.99 2.96 10.08
C GLY A 312 -13.76 3.26 8.59
N ASP A 313 -13.42 2.25 7.79
CA ASP A 313 -13.13 2.40 6.35
C ASP A 313 -13.72 1.27 5.49
N LEU A 314 -15.01 0.95 5.64
CA LEU A 314 -15.63 -0.14 4.86
C LEU A 314 -15.97 0.33 3.44
N LYS A 315 -15.26 -0.20 2.44
CA LYS A 315 -15.39 0.14 1.01
C LYS A 315 -15.04 -1.07 0.12
N PRO A 316 -15.39 -1.09 -1.18
CA PRO A 316 -15.06 -2.22 -2.07
C PRO A 316 -13.57 -2.59 -2.12
N GLY A 317 -12.67 -1.60 -1.98
CA GLY A 317 -11.22 -1.83 -1.88
C GLY A 317 -10.78 -2.61 -0.64
N ASN A 318 -11.62 -2.65 0.40
CA ASN A 318 -11.37 -3.36 1.67
C ASN A 318 -12.21 -4.64 1.80
N ILE A 319 -12.76 -5.13 0.68
CA ILE A 319 -13.43 -6.43 0.59
C ILE A 319 -12.60 -7.34 -0.32
N LEU A 320 -12.07 -8.43 0.22
CA LEU A 320 -11.38 -9.48 -0.53
C LEU A 320 -12.33 -10.62 -0.87
N LEU A 321 -12.15 -11.22 -2.03
CA LEU A 321 -12.91 -12.39 -2.49
C LEU A 321 -12.03 -13.64 -2.47
N ASP A 322 -12.56 -14.75 -1.96
CA ASP A 322 -11.88 -16.04 -2.02
C ASP A 322 -12.08 -16.72 -3.39
N ALA A 323 -11.62 -17.97 -3.53
CA ALA A 323 -11.75 -18.73 -4.77
C ALA A 323 -13.22 -19.00 -5.17
N ALA A 324 -14.16 -19.03 -4.21
CA ALA A 324 -15.59 -19.20 -4.45
C ALA A 324 -16.33 -17.85 -4.62
N LEU A 325 -15.58 -16.74 -4.59
CA LEU A 325 -16.06 -15.36 -4.58
C LEU A 325 -16.90 -15.02 -3.32
N LYS A 326 -16.59 -15.67 -2.19
CA LYS A 326 -17.14 -15.28 -0.90
C LYS A 326 -16.36 -14.07 -0.35
N PRO A 327 -17.04 -13.03 0.16
CA PRO A 327 -16.38 -11.82 0.63
C PRO A 327 -15.81 -11.97 2.03
N LYS A 328 -14.66 -11.33 2.26
CA LYS A 328 -14.07 -11.10 3.57
C LYS A 328 -13.63 -9.65 3.71
N ILE A 329 -14.03 -9.03 4.81
CA ILE A 329 -13.60 -7.67 5.18
C ILE A 329 -12.13 -7.74 5.61
N CYS A 330 -11.33 -6.80 5.15
CA CYS A 330 -9.92 -6.62 5.51
C CYS A 330 -9.60 -5.16 5.84
N ASP A 331 -8.36 -4.93 6.27
CA ASP A 331 -7.80 -3.60 6.57
C ASP A 331 -8.40 -2.90 7.79
N PHE A 332 -8.13 -3.48 8.96
CA PHE A 332 -8.61 -2.96 10.25
C PHE A 332 -7.69 -1.87 10.84
N GLY A 333 -6.81 -1.27 10.04
CA GLY A 333 -5.84 -0.28 10.51
C GLY A 333 -6.49 0.97 11.12
N THR A 334 -7.67 1.35 10.63
CA THR A 334 -8.46 2.50 11.11
C THR A 334 -9.59 2.11 12.07
N SER A 335 -9.72 0.81 12.38
CA SER A 335 -10.81 0.31 13.21
C SER A 335 -10.67 0.70 14.67
N LYS A 336 -11.81 0.81 15.35
CA LYS A 336 -11.89 1.20 16.75
C LYS A 336 -12.77 0.24 17.54
N ALA A 337 -12.29 -0.17 18.71
CA ALA A 337 -13.06 -0.90 19.71
C ALA A 337 -13.74 0.09 20.66
N LEU A 338 -15.07 0.09 20.69
CA LEU A 338 -15.89 0.98 21.51
C LEU A 338 -16.05 0.44 22.92
N ARG A 339 -16.02 1.31 23.93
CA ARG A 339 -16.31 0.93 25.31
C ARG A 339 -17.76 0.44 25.43
N PRO A 340 -18.03 -0.52 26.33
CA PRO A 340 -19.39 -0.94 26.64
C PRO A 340 -20.25 0.26 27.07
N GLY A 341 -21.46 0.40 26.52
CA GLY A 341 -22.41 1.46 26.88
C GLY A 341 -22.31 2.75 26.04
N GLN A 342 -21.33 2.86 25.14
CA GLN A 342 -21.18 3.96 24.18
C GLN A 342 -22.06 3.76 22.92
N ASP A 343 -23.19 3.07 23.07
CA ASP A 343 -23.95 2.47 21.97
C ASP A 343 -24.75 3.50 21.16
N MET A 344 -25.01 4.69 21.75
CA MET A 344 -26.02 5.64 21.26
C MET A 344 -25.46 6.81 20.44
N ASP A 345 -24.21 7.25 20.66
CA ASP A 345 -23.77 8.56 20.14
C ASP A 345 -23.24 8.57 18.70
N CYS A 346 -23.13 7.42 18.04
CA CYS A 346 -22.56 7.35 16.68
C CYS A 346 -23.59 7.44 15.53
N THR A 347 -24.89 7.65 15.79
CA THR A 347 -25.93 7.51 14.75
C THR A 347 -26.36 8.82 14.04
N GLY A 348 -25.70 9.94 14.29
CA GLY A 348 -26.08 11.23 13.70
C GLY A 348 -25.62 11.50 12.27
N ILE A 349 -24.59 10.80 11.76
CA ILE A 349 -23.97 11.14 10.46
C ILE A 349 -23.56 9.86 9.73
N VAL A 350 -24.22 9.59 8.59
CA VAL A 350 -23.82 8.55 7.64
C VAL A 350 -22.78 9.13 6.69
N VAL A 351 -21.56 8.57 6.66
CA VAL A 351 -20.52 8.97 5.70
C VAL A 351 -19.98 7.75 4.97
N GLY A 352 -20.00 7.80 3.64
CA GLY A 352 -19.28 6.91 2.72
C GLY A 352 -18.52 7.76 1.70
N SER A 353 -17.47 7.21 1.09
CA SER A 353 -16.84 7.84 -0.09
C SER A 353 -17.81 7.77 -1.27
N ARG A 354 -17.85 8.85 -2.07
CA ARG A 354 -18.57 8.86 -3.35
C ARG A 354 -18.07 7.79 -4.30
#